data_AF-A0A2N2JI66-F1
#
_entry.id   AF-A0A2N2JI66-F1
#
_cell.length_a   1.000
_cell.length_b   1.000
_cell.length_c   1.000
_cell.angle_alpha   90.00
_cell.angle_beta   90.00
_cell.angle_gamma   90.00
#
_symmetry.space_group_name_H-M   'P 1'
#
loop_
_entity.id
_entity.type
_entity.pdbx_description
1 polymer ?
#
loop_
_entity_poly.entity_id
_entity_poly.type
_entity_poly.pdbx_seq_one_letter_code
_entity_poly.pdbx_strand_id
1 'polypeptide(L)'
;MRNAWIIVVMLAGAVGVGAGCDVAIEAGAPVDGTVEATALLRFVDYRGTTARVLEVEGGVARTSANRIVSYRSGADGVPGTKDDEAFGSVVELATVSGLSGTSLMRLGQWAVTRGWDDGDDAWVGVYDGVGFSLGDAEVTLDVANTAPESVLDIEAGLRSDAVASILAARPIVSIEQLASLPRVGEVNLAQLRGYAVARAETAQILAE
;
A
#
# COMPACT_ATOMS: atom_id res chain seq x y z
N MET A 1 19.93 -44.43 -40.00
CA MET A 1 18.71 -44.37 -39.18
C MET A 1 18.91 -43.36 -38.07
N ARG A 2 18.24 -42.22 -38.18
CA ARG A 2 17.62 -41.38 -37.12
C ARG A 2 17.32 -40.05 -37.78
N ASN A 3 16.02 -39.87 -38.00
CA ASN A 3 15.44 -38.95 -38.95
C ASN A 3 15.31 -37.56 -38.33
N ALA A 4 15.32 -36.57 -39.23
CA ALA A 4 14.97 -35.18 -39.06
C ALA A 4 13.69 -34.96 -38.23
N TRP A 5 13.68 -33.91 -37.40
CA TRP A 5 12.49 -33.12 -37.12
C TRP A 5 12.91 -31.65 -36.96
N ILE A 6 12.86 -30.91 -38.08
CA ILE A 6 12.79 -29.45 -38.08
C ILE A 6 11.33 -29.13 -37.76
N ILE A 7 11.07 -28.55 -36.58
CA ILE A 7 9.76 -27.99 -36.27
C ILE A 7 9.78 -26.54 -36.77
N VAL A 8 9.25 -26.33 -37.97
CA VAL A 8 8.79 -25.01 -38.42
C VAL A 8 7.43 -24.77 -37.77
N VAL A 9 7.36 -23.87 -36.80
CA VAL A 9 6.08 -23.31 -36.36
C VAL A 9 5.81 -22.06 -37.20
N MET A 10 4.99 -22.23 -38.24
CA MET A 10 4.25 -21.16 -38.90
C MET A 10 2.80 -21.24 -38.44
N LEU A 11 2.34 -20.26 -37.66
CA LEU A 11 0.95 -19.91 -37.37
C LEU A 11 1.01 -18.56 -36.64
N ALA A 12 0.17 -17.56 -36.85
CA ALA A 12 -0.85 -17.23 -37.84
C ALA A 12 -1.12 -15.72 -37.63
N GLY A 13 -1.70 -15.04 -38.61
CA GLY A 13 -1.87 -13.59 -38.59
C GLY A 13 -2.72 -13.06 -37.44
N ALA A 14 -2.39 -11.83 -37.02
CA ALA A 14 -3.30 -10.98 -36.27
C ALA A 14 -3.74 -9.83 -37.20
N VAL A 15 -4.91 -9.98 -37.80
CA VAL A 15 -5.75 -8.83 -38.14
C VAL A 15 -6.67 -8.62 -36.94
N GLY A 16 -6.42 -7.55 -36.20
CA GLY A 16 -7.30 -7.05 -35.16
C GLY A 16 -7.36 -5.54 -35.28
N VAL A 17 -8.27 -5.03 -36.11
CA VAL A 17 -8.71 -3.63 -36.02
C VAL A 17 -9.70 -3.59 -34.86
N GLY A 18 -9.26 -3.05 -33.74
CA GLY A 18 -10.08 -2.70 -32.60
C GLY A 18 -9.60 -1.36 -32.08
N ALA A 19 -10.25 -0.27 -32.52
CA ALA A 19 -10.10 1.04 -31.91
C ALA A 19 -10.73 1.02 -30.51
N GLY A 20 -9.95 0.56 -29.54
CA GLY A 20 -10.07 0.93 -28.13
C GLY A 20 -8.74 1.55 -27.74
N CYS A 21 -8.74 2.54 -26.86
CA CYS A 21 -7.55 3.27 -26.44
C CYS A 21 -6.40 2.31 -26.07
N ASP A 22 -5.47 2.07 -27.01
CA ASP A 22 -4.22 1.36 -26.78
C ASP A 22 -3.32 2.29 -25.97
N VAL A 23 -3.53 2.35 -24.66
CA VAL A 23 -2.43 2.75 -23.79
C VAL A 23 -1.47 1.58 -23.82
N ALA A 24 -0.42 1.71 -24.63
CA ALA A 24 0.60 0.69 -24.76
C ALA A 24 1.12 0.36 -23.36
N ILE A 25 0.79 -0.83 -22.86
CA ILE A 25 1.45 -1.39 -21.68
C ILE A 25 2.90 -1.57 -22.10
N GLU A 26 3.80 -0.77 -21.51
CA GLU A 26 5.24 -0.94 -21.67
C GLU A 26 5.58 -2.42 -21.49
N ALA A 27 6.25 -3.02 -22.49
CA ALA A 27 6.48 -4.45 -22.54
C ALA A 27 7.07 -4.96 -21.21
N GLY A 28 6.38 -5.92 -20.59
CA GLY A 28 6.81 -6.57 -19.35
C GLY A 28 6.33 -5.94 -18.05
N ALA A 29 5.41 -4.97 -18.05
CA ALA A 29 4.63 -4.61 -16.85
C ALA A 29 3.63 -5.73 -16.47
N PRO A 30 3.23 -5.84 -15.19
CA PRO A 30 2.13 -6.70 -14.80
C PRO A 30 0.83 -6.15 -15.39
N VAL A 31 -0.04 -7.05 -15.85
CA VAL A 31 -1.31 -6.68 -16.46
C VAL A 31 -2.33 -6.43 -15.35
N ASP A 32 -3.12 -5.36 -15.47
CA ASP A 32 -4.17 -5.07 -14.49
C ASP A 32 -5.09 -6.29 -14.26
N GLY A 33 -5.42 -6.56 -13.00
CA GLY A 33 -6.18 -7.74 -12.60
C GLY A 33 -5.36 -9.00 -12.36
N THR A 34 -4.05 -9.02 -12.65
CA THR A 34 -3.19 -10.10 -12.12
C THR A 34 -2.87 -9.87 -10.65
N VAL A 35 -2.41 -10.93 -9.98
CA VAL A 35 -2.00 -10.90 -8.57
C VAL A 35 -0.86 -9.89 -8.37
N GLU A 36 0.13 -9.86 -9.28
CA GLU A 36 1.25 -8.92 -9.21
C GLU A 36 0.80 -7.47 -9.40
N ALA A 37 -0.14 -7.20 -10.32
CA ALA A 37 -0.68 -5.86 -10.51
C ALA A 37 -1.47 -5.40 -9.28
N THR A 38 -2.30 -6.29 -8.72
CA THR A 38 -3.09 -6.00 -7.51
C THR A 38 -2.19 -5.72 -6.31
N ALA A 39 -1.20 -6.58 -6.07
CA ALA A 39 -0.23 -6.43 -4.99
C ALA A 39 0.62 -5.15 -5.17
N LEU A 40 1.03 -4.85 -6.42
CA LEU A 40 1.76 -3.63 -6.74
C LEU A 40 0.95 -2.37 -6.42
N LEU A 41 -0.29 -2.28 -6.90
CA LEU A 41 -1.13 -1.10 -6.68
C LEU A 41 -1.47 -0.95 -5.21
N ARG A 42 -1.85 -2.02 -4.50
CA ARG A 42 -2.04 -1.98 -3.04
C ARG A 42 -0.82 -1.49 -2.29
N PHE A 43 0.37 -2.02 -2.62
CA PHE A 43 1.62 -1.58 -2.00
C PHE A 43 1.87 -0.09 -2.25
N VAL A 44 1.71 0.37 -3.50
CA VAL A 44 1.99 1.75 -3.87
C VAL A 44 0.94 2.73 -3.33
N ASP A 45 -0.32 2.33 -3.21
CA ASP A 45 -1.41 3.17 -2.72
C ASP A 45 -1.52 3.20 -1.19
N TYR A 46 -0.90 2.24 -0.50
CA TYR A 46 -0.90 2.25 0.95
C TYR A 46 -0.25 3.53 1.52
N ARG A 47 -0.99 4.25 2.37
CA ARG A 47 -0.57 5.55 2.94
C ARG A 47 0.77 5.49 3.69
N GLY A 48 1.09 4.35 4.29
CA GLY A 48 2.39 4.11 4.94
C GLY A 48 3.56 3.85 3.99
N THR A 49 3.31 3.61 2.70
CA THR A 49 4.36 3.49 1.68
C THR A 49 4.94 4.86 1.38
N THR A 50 5.99 5.23 2.11
CA THR A 50 6.72 6.50 1.91
C THR A 50 7.70 6.38 0.75
N ALA A 51 8.23 7.52 0.28
CA ALA A 51 9.28 7.52 -0.74
C ALA A 51 10.54 6.75 -0.28
N ARG A 52 10.78 6.70 1.03
CA ARG A 52 11.87 5.91 1.62
C ARG A 52 11.58 4.41 1.55
N VAL A 53 10.34 3.98 1.86
CA VAL A 53 9.93 2.58 1.73
C VAL A 53 10.06 2.12 0.27
N LEU A 54 9.55 2.91 -0.69
CA LEU A 54 9.67 2.59 -2.12
C LEU A 54 11.14 2.44 -2.58
N GLU A 55 12.03 3.28 -2.07
CA GLU A 55 13.45 3.24 -2.42
C GLU A 55 14.19 2.06 -1.78
N VAL A 56 14.03 1.88 -0.47
CA VAL A 56 14.80 0.90 0.31
C VAL A 56 14.27 -0.51 0.07
N GLU A 57 12.95 -0.68 0.13
CA GLU A 57 12.31 -1.99 0.04
C GLU A 57 11.95 -2.34 -1.41
N GLY A 58 11.39 -1.37 -2.16
CA GLY A 58 10.97 -1.56 -3.54
C GLY A 58 12.06 -1.38 -4.59
N GLY A 59 13.25 -0.90 -4.21
CA GLY A 59 14.35 -0.63 -5.13
C GLY A 59 14.02 0.46 -6.17
N VAL A 60 13.05 1.33 -5.89
CA VAL A 60 12.60 2.40 -6.77
C VAL A 60 13.55 3.59 -6.67
N ALA A 61 13.93 4.16 -7.82
CA ALA A 61 14.76 5.38 -7.80
C ALA A 61 14.05 6.51 -7.05
N ARG A 62 14.78 7.26 -6.21
CA ARG A 62 14.22 8.32 -5.36
C ARG A 62 13.29 9.29 -6.12
N THR A 63 13.66 9.69 -7.33
CA THR A 63 12.86 10.60 -8.15
C THR A 63 11.50 9.99 -8.51
N SER A 64 11.45 8.72 -8.89
CA SER A 64 10.20 8.00 -9.16
C SER A 64 9.39 7.80 -7.89
N ALA A 65 10.03 7.42 -6.78
CA ALA A 65 9.38 7.29 -5.48
C ALA A 65 8.70 8.61 -5.03
N ASN A 66 9.37 9.74 -5.21
CA ASN A 66 8.80 11.05 -4.90
C ASN A 66 7.62 11.41 -5.81
N ARG A 67 7.67 11.06 -7.10
CA ARG A 67 6.53 11.30 -8.02
C ARG A 67 5.31 10.48 -7.63
N ILE A 68 5.53 9.22 -7.29
CA ILE A 68 4.47 8.32 -6.82
C ILE A 68 3.78 8.90 -5.58
N VAL A 69 4.55 9.26 -4.55
CA VAL A 69 4.00 9.85 -3.32
C VAL A 69 3.31 11.18 -3.61
N SER A 70 3.93 12.06 -4.42
CA SER A 70 3.34 13.36 -4.75
C SER A 70 2.04 13.26 -5.53
N TYR A 71 1.88 12.25 -6.39
CA TYR A 71 0.62 12.00 -7.07
C TYR A 71 -0.45 11.56 -6.07
N ARG A 72 -0.10 10.58 -5.24
CA ARG A 72 -1.01 10.02 -4.25
C ARG A 72 -1.48 11.04 -3.21
N SER A 73 -0.60 11.95 -2.81
CA SER A 73 -0.88 12.98 -1.79
C SER A 73 -1.56 14.24 -2.34
N GLY A 74 -2.06 14.21 -3.58
CA GLY A 74 -2.85 15.31 -4.11
C GLY A 74 -2.10 16.64 -4.21
N ALA A 75 -2.87 17.73 -4.23
CA ALA A 75 -2.36 19.08 -4.42
C ALA A 75 -1.77 19.68 -3.14
N ASP A 76 -2.26 19.27 -1.97
CA ASP A 76 -1.72 19.73 -0.69
C ASP A 76 -0.40 19.05 -0.29
N GLY A 77 -0.06 17.93 -0.93
CA GLY A 77 1.17 17.18 -0.70
C GLY A 77 1.23 16.50 0.66
N VAL A 78 0.08 16.42 1.36
CA VAL A 78 -0.05 15.79 2.67
C VAL A 78 -0.79 14.47 2.46
N PRO A 79 -0.13 13.31 2.64
CA PRO A 79 -0.85 12.05 2.57
C PRO A 79 -1.98 12.05 3.58
N GLY A 80 -3.06 11.35 3.28
CA GLY A 80 -4.15 11.13 4.21
C GLY A 80 -5.32 12.10 4.09
N THR A 81 -5.23 13.11 3.22
CA THR A 81 -6.21 14.18 3.07
C THR A 81 -7.27 13.85 2.01
N LYS A 82 -8.18 14.80 1.76
CA LYS A 82 -9.35 14.57 0.91
C LYS A 82 -9.00 14.52 -0.58
N ASP A 83 -7.92 15.19 -0.97
CA ASP A 83 -7.42 15.25 -2.34
C ASP A 83 -6.40 14.16 -2.68
N ASP A 84 -6.17 13.21 -1.75
CA ASP A 84 -5.44 11.99 -2.06
C ASP A 84 -6.10 11.21 -3.21
N GLU A 85 -5.29 10.70 -4.15
CA GLU A 85 -5.75 9.89 -5.28
C GLU A 85 -4.95 8.59 -5.38
N ALA A 86 -5.63 7.45 -5.28
CA ALA A 86 -5.03 6.14 -5.49
C ALA A 86 -4.87 5.84 -6.98
N PHE A 87 -3.85 5.09 -7.35
CA PHE A 87 -3.66 4.62 -8.72
C PHE A 87 -4.74 3.60 -9.08
N GLY A 88 -5.52 3.88 -10.14
CA GLY A 88 -6.54 2.96 -10.64
C GLY A 88 -5.99 1.84 -11.52
N SER A 89 -4.75 1.98 -12.02
CA SER A 89 -4.11 0.99 -12.92
C SER A 89 -2.59 1.03 -12.89
N VAL A 90 -1.95 -0.09 -13.26
CA VAL A 90 -0.49 -0.18 -13.45
C VAL A 90 -0.03 0.76 -14.56
N VAL A 91 -0.87 0.99 -15.57
CA VAL A 91 -0.61 1.92 -16.67
C VAL A 91 -0.51 3.37 -16.20
N GLU A 92 -1.43 3.79 -15.34
CA GLU A 92 -1.41 5.11 -14.70
C GLU A 92 -0.15 5.28 -13.85
N LEU A 93 0.15 4.28 -13.01
CA LEU A 93 1.37 4.26 -12.21
C LEU A 93 2.64 4.34 -13.07
N ALA A 94 2.71 3.62 -14.18
CA ALA A 94 3.83 3.68 -15.12
C ALA A 94 4.04 5.09 -15.66
N THR A 95 2.95 5.76 -16.03
CA THR A 95 2.95 7.10 -16.60
C THR A 95 3.46 8.14 -15.61
N VAL A 96 3.02 8.07 -14.35
CA VAL A 96 3.40 9.02 -13.29
C VAL A 96 4.83 8.78 -12.79
N SER A 97 5.18 7.53 -12.52
CA SER A 97 6.45 7.17 -11.90
C SER A 97 7.64 7.28 -12.88
N GLY A 98 7.38 7.09 -14.17
CA GLY A 98 8.40 6.91 -15.20
C GLY A 98 9.15 5.58 -15.06
N LEU A 99 8.56 4.59 -14.38
CA LEU A 99 9.11 3.25 -14.25
C LEU A 99 8.88 2.45 -15.54
N SER A 100 9.88 1.65 -15.92
CA SER A 100 9.72 0.70 -17.03
C SER A 100 8.83 -0.47 -16.63
N GLY A 101 8.22 -1.14 -17.62
CA GLY A 101 7.39 -2.33 -17.38
C GLY A 101 8.12 -3.40 -16.56
N THR A 102 9.37 -3.71 -16.90
CA THR A 102 10.19 -4.66 -16.12
C THR A 102 10.40 -4.24 -14.66
N SER A 103 10.52 -2.94 -14.38
CA SER A 103 10.68 -2.45 -13.00
C SER A 103 9.38 -2.62 -12.21
N LEU A 104 8.24 -2.31 -12.84
CA LEU A 104 6.92 -2.54 -12.26
C LEU A 104 6.66 -4.03 -12.00
N MET A 105 7.07 -4.91 -12.91
CA MET A 105 6.92 -6.37 -12.71
C MET A 105 7.77 -6.88 -11.55
N ARG A 106 9.02 -6.44 -11.44
CA ARG A 106 9.86 -6.79 -10.27
C ARG A 106 9.25 -6.30 -8.97
N LEU A 107 8.69 -5.09 -8.97
CA LEU A 107 8.05 -4.53 -7.79
C LEU A 107 6.77 -5.27 -7.42
N GLY A 108 5.94 -5.65 -8.40
CA GLY A 108 4.76 -6.47 -8.18
C GLY A 108 5.10 -7.87 -7.64
N GLN A 109 6.09 -8.54 -8.22
CA GLN A 109 6.57 -9.84 -7.70
C GLN A 109 7.14 -9.75 -6.28
N TRP A 110 7.86 -8.67 -5.99
CA TRP A 110 8.34 -8.37 -4.64
C TRP A 110 7.16 -8.16 -3.67
N ALA A 111 6.15 -7.39 -4.09
CA ALA A 111 4.95 -7.13 -3.30
C ALA A 111 4.20 -8.44 -2.98
N VAL A 112 4.01 -9.32 -3.96
CA VAL A 112 3.45 -10.67 -3.74
C VAL A 112 4.28 -11.47 -2.73
N THR A 113 5.61 -11.44 -2.84
CA THR A 113 6.49 -12.15 -1.88
C THR A 113 6.36 -11.61 -0.45
N ARG A 114 5.83 -10.40 -0.28
CA ARG A 114 5.55 -9.76 1.02
C ARG A 114 4.06 -9.86 1.42
N GLY A 115 3.24 -10.60 0.66
CA GLY A 115 1.83 -10.84 0.96
C GLY A 115 0.90 -9.69 0.56
N TRP A 116 1.32 -8.74 -0.29
CA TRP A 116 0.45 -7.63 -0.71
C TRP A 116 -0.74 -8.07 -1.57
N ASP A 117 -0.78 -9.34 -1.98
CA ASP A 117 -1.92 -10.00 -2.60
C ASP A 117 -2.96 -10.54 -1.60
N ASP A 118 -2.61 -10.70 -0.31
CA ASP A 118 -3.47 -11.27 0.73
C ASP A 118 -4.54 -10.30 1.26
N GLY A 119 -4.71 -9.16 0.59
CA GLY A 119 -5.74 -8.21 0.97
C GLY A 119 -5.37 -7.46 2.25
N ASP A 120 -6.25 -7.55 3.25
CA ASP A 120 -6.09 -6.87 4.54
C ASP A 120 -5.04 -7.56 5.42
N ASP A 121 -4.70 -8.82 5.12
CA ASP A 121 -3.65 -9.57 5.82
C ASP A 121 -2.24 -9.25 5.30
N ALA A 122 -2.13 -8.42 4.26
CA ALA A 122 -0.86 -8.02 3.66
C ALA A 122 0.11 -7.41 4.67
N TRP A 123 1.33 -7.94 4.79
CA TRP A 123 2.29 -7.44 5.76
C TRP A 123 2.92 -6.11 5.36
N VAL A 124 2.72 -5.07 6.18
CA VAL A 124 3.20 -3.70 5.88
C VAL A 124 4.46 -3.31 6.65
N GLY A 125 4.86 -4.08 7.66
CA GLY A 125 6.14 -3.90 8.36
C GLY A 125 6.07 -3.98 9.88
N VAL A 126 7.20 -3.69 10.52
CA VAL A 126 7.33 -3.56 11.97
C VAL A 126 7.65 -2.12 12.33
N TYR A 127 6.87 -1.55 13.25
CA TYR A 127 7.00 -0.17 13.71
C TYR A 127 7.08 -0.17 15.23
N ASP A 128 8.15 0.39 15.80
CA ASP A 128 8.44 0.34 17.25
C ASP A 128 8.29 -1.07 17.86
N GLY A 129 8.73 -2.10 17.14
CA GLY A 129 8.64 -3.51 17.59
C GLY A 129 7.26 -4.17 17.37
N VAL A 130 6.25 -3.42 16.91
CA VAL A 130 4.90 -3.93 16.64
C VAL A 130 4.73 -4.23 15.16
N GLY A 131 4.34 -5.46 14.85
CA GLY A 131 4.02 -5.90 13.49
C GLY A 131 2.63 -5.42 13.04
N PHE A 132 2.51 -5.02 11.78
CA PHE A 132 1.25 -4.58 11.17
C PHE A 132 1.01 -5.30 9.85
N SER A 133 -0.22 -5.78 9.67
CA SER A 133 -0.82 -5.99 8.35
C SER A 133 -1.45 -4.69 7.81
N LEU A 134 -1.92 -4.71 6.57
CA LEU A 134 -2.54 -3.58 5.91
C LEU A 134 -3.85 -3.21 6.61
N GLY A 135 -4.71 -4.20 6.85
CA GLY A 135 -5.97 -4.03 7.57
C GLY A 135 -5.74 -3.52 8.99
N ASP A 136 -4.77 -4.10 9.73
CA ASP A 136 -4.41 -3.63 11.06
C ASP A 136 -4.01 -2.15 11.05
N ALA A 137 -3.18 -1.77 10.08
CA ALA A 137 -2.69 -0.40 9.98
C ALA A 137 -3.80 0.59 9.64
N GLU A 138 -4.70 0.23 8.73
CA GLU A 138 -5.85 1.06 8.34
C GLU A 138 -6.79 1.30 9.51
N VAL A 139 -7.23 0.24 10.20
CA VAL A 139 -8.14 0.39 11.36
C VAL A 139 -7.45 1.11 12.52
N THR A 140 -6.15 0.89 12.70
CA THR A 140 -5.35 1.60 13.73
C THR A 140 -5.26 3.09 13.43
N LEU A 141 -4.99 3.48 12.18
CA LEU A 141 -4.95 4.88 11.78
C LEU A 141 -6.32 5.54 11.83
N ASP A 142 -7.39 4.82 11.48
CA ASP A 142 -8.75 5.33 11.63
C ASP A 142 -9.04 5.67 13.09
N VAL A 143 -8.83 4.73 14.02
CA VAL A 143 -8.99 4.97 15.45
C VAL A 143 -8.09 6.11 15.94
N ALA A 144 -6.82 6.12 15.54
CA ALA A 144 -5.87 7.16 15.93
C ALA A 144 -6.31 8.55 15.49
N ASN A 145 -7.00 8.68 14.35
CA ASN A 145 -7.44 9.95 13.78
C ASN A 145 -8.84 10.38 14.22
N THR A 146 -9.75 9.43 14.48
CA THR A 146 -11.19 9.74 14.66
C THR A 146 -11.69 9.51 16.07
N ALA A 147 -11.07 8.61 16.85
CA ALA A 147 -11.56 8.28 18.19
C ALA A 147 -11.49 9.49 19.14
N PRO A 148 -12.48 9.69 20.02
CA PRO A 148 -12.39 10.72 21.05
C PRO A 148 -11.32 10.35 22.10
N GLU A 149 -10.84 11.35 22.84
CA GLU A 149 -9.82 11.18 23.90
C GLU A 149 -10.18 10.05 24.87
N SER A 150 -11.44 10.01 25.33
CA SER A 150 -11.91 8.99 26.28
C SER A 150 -11.81 7.56 25.74
N VAL A 151 -12.00 7.36 24.43
CA VAL A 151 -11.84 6.04 23.80
C VAL A 151 -10.37 5.64 23.79
N LEU A 152 -9.46 6.56 23.47
CA LEU A 152 -8.03 6.28 23.46
C LEU A 152 -7.49 6.01 24.87
N ASP A 153 -7.84 6.85 25.85
CA ASP A 153 -7.31 6.77 27.22
C ASP A 153 -7.94 5.61 28.02
N ILE A 154 -9.27 5.43 27.93
CA ILE A 154 -9.99 4.47 28.78
C ILE A 154 -10.18 3.13 28.09
N GLU A 155 -10.75 3.13 26.88
CA GLU A 155 -11.14 1.87 26.23
C GLU A 155 -9.93 1.16 25.60
N ALA A 156 -9.09 1.90 24.90
CA ALA A 156 -7.85 1.37 24.32
C ALA A 156 -6.71 1.30 25.37
N GLY A 157 -6.87 1.97 26.51
CA GLY A 157 -5.94 1.90 27.64
C GLY A 157 -4.58 2.54 27.38
N LEU A 158 -4.52 3.53 26.47
CA LEU A 158 -3.30 4.27 26.18
C LEU A 158 -2.97 5.18 27.37
N ARG A 159 -1.68 5.45 27.59
CA ARG A 159 -1.27 6.46 28.55
C ARG A 159 -1.71 7.85 28.10
N SER A 160 -2.19 8.67 29.03
CA SER A 160 -2.71 10.01 28.71
C SER A 160 -1.67 10.94 28.05
N ASP A 161 -0.37 10.74 28.27
CA ASP A 161 0.70 11.49 27.57
C ASP A 161 0.90 11.04 26.10
N ALA A 162 0.68 9.76 25.82
CA ALA A 162 0.61 9.24 24.45
C ALA A 162 -0.66 9.73 23.75
N VAL A 163 -1.81 9.71 24.44
CA VAL A 163 -3.09 10.22 23.92
C VAL A 163 -2.97 11.70 23.54
N ALA A 164 -2.41 12.54 24.43
CA ALA A 164 -2.18 13.95 24.12
C ALA A 164 -1.29 14.15 22.89
N SER A 165 -0.26 13.31 22.72
CA SER A 165 0.64 13.36 21.56
C SER A 165 -0.08 12.96 20.26
N ILE A 166 -0.92 11.93 20.30
CA ILE A 166 -1.75 11.50 19.16
C ILE A 166 -2.75 12.58 18.78
N LEU A 167 -3.53 13.10 19.73
CA LEU A 167 -4.53 14.14 19.47
C LEU A 167 -3.92 15.41 18.88
N ALA A 168 -2.75 15.82 19.38
CA ALA A 168 -2.03 16.99 18.87
C ALA A 168 -1.44 16.78 17.47
N ALA A 169 -1.15 15.52 17.08
CA ALA A 169 -0.54 15.18 15.80
C ALA A 169 -1.55 14.91 14.67
N ARG A 170 -2.86 14.89 14.96
CA ARG A 170 -3.88 14.66 13.95
C ARG A 170 -3.85 15.75 12.86
N PRO A 171 -3.98 15.38 11.56
CA PRO A 171 -4.10 14.02 11.03
C PRO A 171 -2.75 13.28 10.98
N ILE A 172 -2.80 12.01 11.36
CA ILE A 172 -1.67 11.09 11.33
C ILE A 172 -1.83 10.21 10.08
N VAL A 173 -0.83 10.24 9.21
CA VAL A 173 -0.97 9.81 7.82
C VAL A 173 -0.37 8.43 7.57
N SER A 174 0.46 7.94 8.50
CA SER A 174 1.09 6.63 8.41
C SER A 174 1.38 6.03 9.79
N ILE A 175 1.52 4.70 9.85
CA ILE A 175 1.98 4.03 11.07
C ILE A 175 3.40 4.47 11.44
N GLU A 176 4.25 4.78 10.47
CA GLU A 176 5.59 5.33 10.74
C GLU A 176 5.51 6.68 11.47
N GLN A 177 4.62 7.58 11.04
CA GLN A 177 4.39 8.85 11.74
C GLN A 177 3.82 8.60 13.14
N LEU A 178 2.83 7.72 13.27
CA LEU A 178 2.21 7.36 14.54
C LEU A 178 3.23 6.82 15.54
N ALA A 179 4.07 5.87 15.12
CA ALA A 179 5.13 5.28 15.93
C ALA A 179 6.19 6.31 16.32
N SER A 180 6.51 7.24 15.41
CA SER A 180 7.49 8.30 15.68
C SER A 180 7.01 9.36 16.68
N LEU A 181 5.75 9.34 17.10
CA LEU A 181 5.22 10.33 18.05
C LEU A 181 5.83 10.13 19.44
N PRO A 182 6.12 11.23 20.17
CA PRO A 182 6.59 11.14 21.53
C PRO A 182 5.66 10.30 22.41
N ARG A 183 6.25 9.44 23.25
CA ARG A 183 5.54 8.64 24.27
C ARG A 183 4.57 7.59 23.74
N VAL A 184 4.39 7.42 22.42
CA VAL A 184 3.66 6.27 21.87
C VAL A 184 4.46 5.00 22.17
N GLY A 185 5.57 4.76 21.46
CA GLY A 185 6.40 3.59 21.66
C GLY A 185 5.67 2.25 21.52
N GLU A 186 6.38 1.16 21.75
CA GLU A 186 5.88 -0.22 21.54
C GLU A 186 4.58 -0.52 22.30
N VAL A 187 4.50 -0.18 23.59
CA VAL A 187 3.37 -0.58 24.45
C VAL A 187 2.07 0.10 24.02
N ASN A 188 2.07 1.44 23.88
CA ASN A 188 0.83 2.12 23.48
C ASN A 188 0.47 1.80 22.03
N LEU A 189 1.45 1.59 21.14
CA LEU A 189 1.19 1.20 19.76
C LEU A 189 0.56 -0.19 19.68
N ALA A 190 1.04 -1.15 20.47
CA ALA A 190 0.47 -2.50 20.56
C ALA A 190 -0.95 -2.48 21.14
N GLN A 191 -1.20 -1.68 22.18
CA GLN A 191 -2.53 -1.49 22.76
C GLN A 191 -3.51 -0.87 21.76
N LEU A 192 -3.09 0.19 21.08
CA LEU A 192 -3.92 0.88 20.09
C LEU A 192 -4.28 -0.05 18.92
N ARG A 193 -3.29 -0.79 18.39
CA ARG A 193 -3.53 -1.81 17.36
C ARG A 193 -4.52 -2.87 17.84
N GLY A 194 -4.28 -3.44 19.02
CA GLY A 194 -5.15 -4.49 19.59
C GLY A 194 -6.60 -4.02 19.77
N TYR A 195 -6.79 -2.80 20.27
CA TYR A 195 -8.12 -2.20 20.39
C TYR A 195 -8.79 -2.00 19.02
N ALA A 196 -8.05 -1.44 18.05
CA ALA A 196 -8.59 -1.14 16.72
C ALA A 196 -9.03 -2.41 15.98
N VAL A 197 -8.23 -3.47 16.03
CA VAL A 197 -8.54 -4.77 15.40
C VAL A 197 -9.78 -5.40 16.05
N ALA A 198 -9.81 -5.51 17.38
CA ALA A 198 -10.96 -6.08 18.08
C ALA A 198 -12.27 -5.32 17.81
N ARG A 199 -12.18 -3.99 17.68
CA ARG A 199 -13.32 -3.13 17.32
C ARG A 199 -13.80 -3.41 15.88
N ALA A 200 -12.89 -3.56 14.93
CA ALA A 200 -13.22 -3.87 13.54
C ALA A 200 -13.88 -5.25 13.41
N GLU A 201 -13.35 -6.28 14.08
CA GLU A 201 -13.94 -7.63 14.13
C GLU A 201 -15.37 -7.60 14.69
N THR A 202 -15.59 -6.84 15.77
CA THR A 202 -16.93 -6.69 16.37
C THR A 202 -17.91 -5.99 15.42
N ALA A 203 -17.45 -4.96 14.70
CA ALA A 203 -18.29 -4.24 13.73
C ALA A 203 -18.69 -5.15 12.55
N GLN A 204 -17.79 -6.01 12.10
CA GLN A 204 -18.06 -6.97 11.03
C GLN A 204 -19.11 -8.00 11.44
N ILE A 205 -19.02 -8.55 12.66
CA ILE A 205 -20.02 -9.52 13.19
C ILE A 205 -21.42 -8.92 13.27
N LEU A 206 -21.54 -7.61 13.52
CA LEU A 206 -22.84 -6.93 13.64
C LEU A 206 -23.43 -6.51 12.28
N ALA A 207 -22.67 -6.59 11.20
CA ALA A 207 -23.10 -6.23 9.85
C ALA A 207 -23.67 -7.40 9.03
N GLU A 208 -23.53 -8.64 9.52
CA GLU A 208 -24.06 -9.88 8.94
C GLU A 208 -25.40 -10.30 9.57
#